data_AF-B7Q1D6-F1
#
_entry.id   AF-B7Q1D6-F1
#
_cell.length_a   1.000
_cell.length_b   1.000
_cell.length_c   1.000
_cell.angle_alpha   90.00
_cell.angle_beta   90.00
_cell.angle_gamma   90.00
#
_symmetry.space_group_name_H-M   'P 1'
#
loop_
_entity.id
_entity.type
_entity.pdbx_description
1 polymer ?
#
loop_
_entity_poly.entity_id
_entity_poly.type
_entity_poly.pdbx_seq_one_letter_code
_entity_poly.pdbx_strand_id
1 'polypeptide(L)'
;MRRIKQSQVSQAASRSTARPSASSSNVATTSQRSSAVGTGNDEFTNLVNNTVYYILVADQHKTPIKRKDIQKFVLKDHSKSIKEVLKEAKHKLSEARMS
;
A
#
# COMPACT_ATOMS: atom_id res chain seq x y z
N MET A 1 37.05 -27.70 -22.10
CA MET A 1 38.01 -27.97 -20.99
C MET A 1 37.53 -27.24 -19.73
N ARG A 2 37.74 -27.84 -18.55
CA ARG A 2 37.19 -27.45 -17.22
C ARG A 2 38.17 -26.60 -16.38
N ARG A 3 37.63 -25.98 -15.31
CA ARG A 3 38.25 -25.28 -14.14
C ARG A 3 38.62 -23.82 -14.39
N ILE A 4 38.41 -22.86 -13.47
CA ILE A 4 39.00 -22.71 -12.11
C ILE A 4 38.01 -21.92 -11.21
N LYS A 5 37.39 -22.50 -10.16
CA LYS A 5 37.68 -22.51 -8.70
C LYS A 5 38.09 -21.17 -8.02
N GLN A 6 37.25 -20.79 -7.05
CA GLN A 6 37.35 -19.81 -5.94
C GLN A 6 38.75 -19.41 -5.40
N SER A 7 38.86 -18.17 -4.92
CA SER A 7 39.45 -17.83 -3.61
C SER A 7 39.03 -16.42 -3.15
N GLN A 8 39.25 -16.13 -1.87
CA GLN A 8 38.42 -15.35 -0.95
C GLN A 8 39.26 -14.23 -0.29
N VAL A 9 38.55 -13.21 0.23
CA VAL A 9 38.90 -12.21 1.28
C VAL A 9 40.05 -11.20 1.06
N SER A 10 39.72 -9.91 1.26
CA SER A 10 40.58 -9.00 2.05
C SER A 10 39.70 -8.01 2.80
N GLN A 11 39.76 -8.07 4.13
CA GLN A 11 39.18 -7.13 5.08
C GLN A 11 39.99 -5.83 5.04
N ALA A 12 39.30 -4.70 4.94
CA ALA A 12 39.88 -3.39 5.21
C ALA A 12 39.16 -2.78 6.42
N ALA A 13 39.91 -2.66 7.52
CA ALA A 13 39.53 -1.90 8.69
C ALA A 13 39.69 -0.39 8.39
N SER A 14 38.66 0.39 8.68
CA SER A 14 38.77 1.85 8.80
C SER A 14 38.16 2.30 10.11
N ARG A 15 39.03 2.62 11.06
CA ARG A 15 38.75 3.54 12.17
C ARG A 15 38.53 4.94 11.58
N SER A 16 37.44 5.61 11.94
CA SER A 16 37.46 6.94 12.58
C SER A 16 36.13 7.68 12.47
N THR A 17 35.73 8.22 13.63
CA THR A 17 35.09 9.53 13.83
C THR A 17 33.85 9.89 13.00
N ALA A 18 32.68 9.82 13.63
CA ALA A 18 31.78 10.98 13.78
C ALA A 18 30.48 10.55 14.48
N ARG A 19 30.13 11.33 15.51
CA ARG A 19 28.84 11.30 16.20
C ARG A 19 27.81 12.03 15.31
N PRO A 20 26.62 11.45 15.11
CA PRO A 20 25.42 12.28 15.08
C PRO A 20 24.37 11.73 16.05
N SER A 21 23.94 12.62 16.94
CA SER A 21 22.65 12.54 17.61
C SER A 21 21.56 12.69 16.56
N ALA A 22 20.77 11.65 16.32
CA ALA A 22 19.46 11.77 15.71
C ALA A 22 18.60 10.57 16.12
N SER A 23 17.50 10.87 16.80
CA SER A 23 16.44 9.95 17.20
C SER A 23 16.01 9.07 16.02
N SER A 24 16.23 7.76 16.13
CA SER A 24 15.78 6.76 15.15
C SER A 24 14.29 6.54 15.33
N SER A 25 13.47 7.45 14.82
CA SER A 25 12.05 7.20 14.61
C SER A 25 11.91 6.31 13.37
N ASN A 26 12.14 5.01 13.55
CA ASN A 26 11.78 4.00 12.57
C ASN A 26 10.26 3.92 12.52
N VAL A 27 9.63 4.86 11.81
CA VAL A 27 8.26 4.68 11.34
C VAL A 27 8.31 3.53 10.35
N ALA A 28 7.97 2.34 10.85
CA ALA A 28 7.74 1.17 10.04
C ALA A 28 6.68 1.56 9.00
N THR A 29 7.13 1.75 7.76
CA THR A 29 6.27 1.69 6.58
C THR A 29 5.55 0.35 6.67
N THR A 30 4.33 0.37 7.17
CA THR A 30 3.41 -0.77 7.11
C THR A 30 3.11 -0.95 5.64
N SER A 31 3.96 -1.75 4.98
CA SER A 31 3.71 -2.31 3.67
C SER A 31 2.47 -3.17 3.85
N GLN A 32 1.30 -2.60 3.52
CA GLN A 32 0.04 -3.33 3.47
C GLN A 32 0.18 -4.37 2.36
N ARG A 33 0.63 -5.57 2.76
CA ARG A 33 0.68 -6.76 1.96
C ARG A 33 -0.77 -7.15 1.64
N SER A 34 -1.25 -6.74 0.48
CA SER A 34 -2.54 -7.16 -0.05
C SER A 34 -2.54 -8.68 -0.21
N SER A 35 -3.29 -9.38 0.64
CA SER A 35 -3.55 -10.81 0.53
C SER A 35 -4.46 -11.07 -0.65
N ALA A 36 -3.87 -11.37 -1.80
CA ALA A 36 -4.57 -11.81 -3.01
C ALA A 36 -4.77 -13.32 -2.96
N VAL A 37 -5.90 -13.80 -2.43
CA VAL A 37 -6.52 -15.08 -2.80
C VAL A 37 -8.03 -14.93 -2.65
N GLY A 38 -8.72 -14.80 -3.77
CA GLY A 38 -10.18 -14.75 -3.82
C GLY A 38 -10.67 -14.75 -5.26
N THR A 39 -11.46 -15.75 -5.60
CA THR A 39 -12.22 -15.93 -6.83
C THR A 39 -13.04 -14.69 -7.22
N GLY A 40 -12.71 -14.04 -8.36
CA GLY A 40 -13.52 -13.08 -9.15
C GLY A 40 -14.44 -12.06 -8.41
N ASN A 41 -15.49 -12.54 -7.74
CA ASN A 41 -16.37 -11.73 -6.88
C ASN A 41 -15.63 -11.12 -5.67
N ASP A 42 -14.58 -11.81 -5.20
CA ASP A 42 -13.75 -11.33 -4.10
C ASP A 42 -12.95 -10.10 -4.53
N GLU A 43 -12.54 -10.00 -5.80
CA GLU A 43 -11.78 -8.86 -6.31
C GLU A 43 -12.62 -7.58 -6.31
N PHE A 44 -13.86 -7.63 -6.81
CA PHE A 44 -14.77 -6.49 -6.75
C PHE A 44 -15.05 -6.06 -5.31
N THR A 45 -15.33 -7.03 -4.43
CA THR A 45 -15.58 -6.77 -3.01
C THR A 45 -14.35 -6.14 -2.34
N ASN A 46 -13.15 -6.61 -2.67
CA ASN A 46 -11.89 -6.04 -2.20
C ASN A 46 -11.68 -4.61 -2.69
N LEU A 47 -11.99 -4.32 -3.96
CA LEU A 47 -11.93 -2.96 -4.51
C LEU A 47 -12.89 -2.01 -3.80
N VAL A 48 -14.11 -2.46 -3.51
CA VAL A 48 -15.10 -1.71 -2.72
C VAL A 48 -14.57 -1.44 -1.32
N ASN A 49 -14.10 -2.47 -0.61
CA ASN A 49 -13.57 -2.33 0.75
C ASN A 49 -12.34 -1.40 0.80
N ASN A 50 -11.42 -1.53 -0.15
CA ASN A 50 -10.27 -0.65 -0.27
C ASN A 50 -10.67 0.80 -0.58
N THR A 51 -11.73 1.00 -1.37
CA THR A 51 -12.27 2.34 -1.66
C THR A 51 -12.89 2.96 -0.42
N VAL A 52 -13.67 2.20 0.35
CA VAL A 52 -14.23 2.64 1.64
C VAL A 52 -13.11 3.01 2.60
N TYR A 53 -12.09 2.17 2.75
CA TYR A 53 -10.92 2.44 3.58
C TYR A 53 -10.21 3.73 3.16
N TYR A 54 -9.95 3.90 1.86
CA TYR A 54 -9.33 5.12 1.33
C TYR A 54 -10.13 6.38 1.68
N ILE A 55 -11.46 6.35 1.56
CA ILE A 55 -12.33 7.47 1.90
C ILE A 55 -12.25 7.80 3.39
N LEU A 56 -12.29 6.79 4.27
CA LEU A 56 -12.22 6.98 5.72
C LEU A 56 -10.88 7.60 6.14
N VAL A 57 -9.77 7.09 5.61
CA VAL A 57 -8.43 7.66 5.87
C VAL A 57 -8.32 9.08 5.33
N ALA A 58 -8.81 9.34 4.12
CA ALA A 58 -8.78 10.69 3.54
C ALA A 58 -9.59 11.69 4.36
N ASP A 59 -10.75 11.29 4.92
CA ASP A 59 -11.54 12.14 5.80
C ASP A 59 -10.84 12.44 7.14
N GLN A 60 -10.14 11.47 7.72
CA GLN A 60 -9.31 11.67 8.93
C GLN A 60 -8.22 12.71 8.69
N HIS A 61 -7.55 12.65 7.55
CA HIS A 61 -6.50 13.59 7.17
C HIS A 61 -7.03 14.90 6.55
N LYS A 62 -8.36 15.07 6.43
CA LYS A 62 -9.00 16.21 5.75
C LYS A 62 -8.45 16.44 4.34
N THR A 63 -8.09 15.35 3.67
CA THR A 63 -7.59 15.36 2.29
C THR A 63 -8.78 15.38 1.33
N PRO A 64 -8.82 16.32 0.36
CA PRO A 64 -9.86 16.32 -0.65
C PRO A 64 -9.79 15.06 -1.51
N ILE A 65 -10.90 14.34 -1.61
CA ILE A 65 -10.98 13.07 -2.35
C ILE A 65 -11.27 13.37 -3.82
N LYS A 66 -10.31 13.08 -4.71
CA LYS A 66 -10.51 13.19 -6.17
C LYS A 66 -10.70 11.82 -6.79
N ARG A 67 -11.61 11.74 -7.77
CA ARG A 67 -11.87 10.49 -8.51
C ARG A 67 -10.63 9.92 -9.19
N LYS A 68 -9.75 10.77 -9.73
CA LYS A 68 -8.48 10.34 -10.36
C LYS A 68 -7.54 9.64 -9.38
N ASP A 69 -7.54 10.07 -8.12
CA ASP A 69 -6.68 9.49 -7.09
C ASP A 69 -7.21 8.11 -6.66
N ILE A 70 -8.53 7.97 -6.50
CA ILE A 70 -9.15 6.66 -6.26
C ILE A 70 -8.83 5.69 -7.42
N GLN A 71 -8.93 6.14 -8.66
CA GLN A 71 -8.56 5.34 -9.82
C GLN A 71 -7.08 4.90 -9.78
N LYS A 72 -6.18 5.82 -9.46
CA LYS A 72 -4.73 5.57 -9.46
C LYS A 72 -4.28 4.68 -8.29
N PHE A 73 -4.78 4.95 -7.09
CA PHE A 73 -4.29 4.32 -5.86
C PHE A 73 -5.07 3.07 -5.47
N VAL A 74 -6.35 2.98 -5.83
CA VAL A 74 -7.23 1.86 -5.45
C VAL A 74 -7.50 0.93 -6.63
N LEU A 75 -8.09 1.43 -7.72
CA LEU A 75 -8.56 0.56 -8.80
C LEU A 75 -7.46 0.09 -9.75
N LYS A 76 -6.42 0.90 -9.98
CA LYS A 76 -5.31 0.60 -10.90
C LYS A 76 -5.85 0.15 -12.28
N ASP A 77 -5.70 -1.13 -12.60
CA ASP A 77 -6.10 -1.74 -13.87
C ASP A 77 -7.63 -1.89 -14.01
N HIS A 78 -8.37 -1.90 -12.89
CA HIS A 78 -9.84 -2.05 -12.84
C HIS A 78 -10.60 -0.74 -13.01
N SER A 79 -9.99 0.25 -13.66
CA SER A 79 -10.54 1.60 -13.84
C SER A 79 -11.94 1.64 -14.48
N LYS A 80 -12.28 0.65 -15.31
CA LYS A 80 -13.58 0.52 -15.97
C LYS A 80 -14.72 0.34 -14.95
N SER A 81 -14.46 -0.31 -13.81
CA SER A 81 -15.44 -0.62 -12.77
C SER A 81 -15.62 0.50 -11.74
N ILE A 82 -14.96 1.65 -11.90
CA ILE A 82 -14.97 2.75 -10.91
C ILE A 82 -16.39 3.24 -10.56
N LYS A 83 -17.32 3.23 -11.52
CA LYS A 83 -18.69 3.68 -11.29
C LYS A 83 -19.42 2.74 -10.32
N GLU A 84 -19.27 1.44 -10.52
CA GLU A 84 -19.91 0.40 -9.71
C GLU A 84 -19.27 0.34 -8.33
N VAL A 85 -17.94 0.38 -8.26
CA VAL A 85 -17.19 0.37 -7.00
C VAL A 85 -17.55 1.58 -6.13
N LEU A 86 -17.65 2.78 -6.70
CA LEU A 86 -18.06 3.98 -5.94
C LEU A 86 -19.51 3.94 -5.48
N LYS A 87 -20.42 3.39 -6.30
CA LYS A 87 -21.83 3.23 -5.93
C LYS A 87 -21.96 2.32 -4.71
N GLU A 88 -21.28 1.18 -4.74
CA GLU A 88 -21.30 0.20 -3.65
C GLU A 88 -20.59 0.73 -2.41
N ALA A 89 -19.44 1.38 -2.56
CA ALA A 89 -18.72 1.99 -1.44
C ALA A 89 -19.56 3.06 -0.73
N LYS A 90 -20.31 3.87 -1.49
CA LYS A 90 -21.25 4.85 -0.91
C LYS A 90 -22.37 4.17 -0.13
N HIS A 91 -22.90 3.06 -0.63
CA HIS A 91 -23.94 2.29 0.06
C HIS A 91 -23.42 1.80 1.41
N LYS A 92 -22.28 1.09 1.42
CA LYS A 92 -21.65 0.56 2.65
C LYS A 92 -21.31 1.64 3.66
N LEU A 93 -20.80 2.80 3.21
CA LEU A 93 -20.53 3.95 4.08
C LEU A 93 -21.80 4.52 4.72
N SER A 94 -22.93 4.47 4.01
CA SER A 94 -24.21 4.95 4.53
C SER A 94 -24.77 3.98 5.57
N GLU A 95 -24.72 2.67 5.29
CA GLU A 95 -25.13 1.62 6.24
C GLU A 95 -24.33 1.65 7.54
N ALA A 96 -23.00 1.75 7.43
CA ALA A 96 -22.11 1.82 8.60
C ALA A 96 -22.34 3.06 9.48
N ARG A 97 -22.97 4.11 8.94
CA ARG A 97 -23.31 5.33 9.70
C ARG A 97 -24.68 5.26 10.36
N MET A 98 -25.53 4.32 9.94
CA MET A 98 -26.89 4.13 10.45
C MET A 98 -27.02 2.93 11.39
N SER A 99 -25.93 2.18 11.60
CA SER A 99 -25.82 1.09 12.59
C SER A 99 -25.20 1.60 13.88
#